data_AF-A0AAW2NF64-F1
#
_entry.id   AF-A0AAW2NF64-F1
#
_cell.length_a   1.000
_cell.length_b   1.000
_cell.length_c   1.000
_cell.angle_alpha   90.00
_cell.angle_beta   90.00
_cell.angle_gamma   90.00
#
_symmetry.space_group_name_H-M   'P 1'
#
loop_
_entity.id
_entity.type
_entity.pdbx_description
1 polymer ?
#
loop_
_entity_poly.entity_id
_entity_poly.type
_entity_poly.pdbx_seq_one_letter_code
_entity_poly.pdbx_strand_id
1 'polypeptide(L)'
;MQATKMEEKTTEVRGGASTPQPQRLRDKKVKDLIHDKKRLVEVPYTASLADTMNALLANRVVAVPVAAPPGHWIGAGGSMILESDKQTGAARKHYIGMVTMLDVLAHIAGNDADPAEVDGGDLDKKMQVSVSSIIGHCLESLSLWTLNSNTSILDCMEVFSKGIHRALVPVDSHMENISGVELVESASSYRMVTQMDLLKFLNAHEHELRGILARPVRELGAVSDIVFGVTDKTKVIDAIRCMNRASLNAVPIVESTEDIEEDHGQLINAKDRKVVGTFSATDLRGCPIPLLQSCLQQNVMDFIHKLCGIALHEASGLRNSTKELITCRPESLLREWLTKLSRTTFIEFGSLMNRDYSLA
;
A
#
# COMPACT_ATOMS: atom_id res chain seq x y z
N MET A 1 76.58 42.08 21.87
CA MET A 1 75.99 41.49 20.66
C MET A 1 75.69 40.03 20.92
N GLN A 2 74.42 39.69 21.20
CA GLN A 2 73.79 38.41 20.85
C GLN A 2 72.34 38.48 21.31
N ALA A 3 71.45 38.01 20.43
CA ALA A 3 70.01 38.05 20.55
C ALA A 3 69.50 36.93 21.45
N THR A 4 68.44 37.20 22.22
CA THR A 4 67.62 36.17 22.85
C THR A 4 66.17 36.37 22.40
N LYS A 5 65.65 35.31 21.81
CA LYS A 5 64.33 35.14 21.18
C LYS A 5 63.25 35.11 22.27
N MET A 6 62.18 35.90 22.14
CA MET A 6 60.96 35.75 22.94
C MET A 6 59.77 35.46 22.03
N GLU A 7 58.99 34.48 22.47
CA GLU A 7 57.88 33.81 21.81
C GLU A 7 56.67 34.73 21.57
N GLU A 8 56.06 34.61 20.39
CA GLU A 8 54.76 35.19 20.08
C GLU A 8 53.70 34.09 20.24
N LYS A 9 52.82 34.27 21.23
CA LYS A 9 51.77 33.31 21.60
C LYS A 9 50.48 33.67 20.85
N THR A 10 50.29 33.09 19.67
CA THR A 10 49.05 33.22 18.88
C THR A 10 47.93 32.45 19.57
N THR A 11 46.82 33.12 19.84
CA THR A 11 45.64 32.54 20.50
C THR A 11 44.75 31.87 19.44
N GLU A 12 44.53 30.57 19.58
CA GLU A 12 43.66 29.77 18.69
C GLU A 12 42.19 30.20 18.83
N VAL A 13 41.56 30.54 17.71
CA VAL A 13 40.10 30.66 17.60
C VAL A 13 39.53 29.26 17.37
N ARG A 14 38.87 28.72 18.40
CA ARG A 14 38.11 27.47 18.34
C ARG A 14 36.97 27.59 17.31
N GLY A 15 37.03 26.75 16.27
CA GLY A 15 35.94 26.56 15.30
C GLY A 15 34.69 26.00 15.99
N GLY A 16 33.57 26.70 15.82
CA GLY A 16 32.26 26.24 16.25
C GLY A 16 31.80 25.05 15.41
N ALA A 17 31.43 23.96 16.08
CA ALA A 17 30.73 22.85 15.45
C ALA A 17 29.40 23.36 14.87
N SER A 18 29.28 23.32 13.54
CA SER A 18 28.02 23.60 12.85
C SER A 18 27.02 22.52 13.21
N THR A 19 25.98 22.88 13.95
CA THR A 19 24.76 22.07 14.08
C THR A 19 24.26 21.73 12.67
N PRO A 20 23.99 20.46 12.34
CA PRO A 20 23.49 20.10 11.02
C PRO A 20 22.14 20.80 10.80
N GLN A 21 22.08 21.70 9.81
CA GLN A 21 20.81 22.28 9.39
C GLN A 21 19.89 21.15 8.90
N PRO A 22 18.61 21.11 9.31
CA PRO A 22 17.67 20.16 8.75
C PRO A 22 17.60 20.35 7.23
N GLN A 23 17.95 19.29 6.50
CA GLN A 23 17.86 19.27 5.03
C GLN A 23 16.41 19.50 4.62
N ARG A 24 16.18 20.34 3.62
CA ARG A 24 14.85 20.66 3.13
C ARG A 24 14.21 19.44 2.46
N LEU A 25 12.88 19.33 2.54
CA LEU A 25 12.08 18.27 1.94
C LEU A 25 12.40 18.07 0.44
N ARG A 26 12.64 19.16 -0.29
CA ARG A 26 13.00 19.13 -1.72
C ARG A 26 14.33 18.41 -2.01
N ASP A 27 15.23 18.35 -1.03
CA ASP A 27 16.54 17.73 -1.15
C ASP A 27 16.50 16.25 -0.70
N LYS A 28 15.36 15.80 -0.19
CA LYS A 28 15.12 14.41 0.26
C LYS A 28 14.90 13.47 -0.92
N LYS A 29 15.32 12.22 -0.71
CA LYS A 29 15.29 11.17 -1.71
C LYS A 29 14.58 9.92 -1.17
N VAL A 30 14.19 9.03 -2.07
CA VAL A 30 13.50 7.77 -1.71
C VAL A 30 14.31 6.93 -0.72
N LYS A 31 15.65 6.97 -0.76
CA LYS A 31 16.51 6.30 0.24
C LYS A 31 16.22 6.73 1.68
N ASP A 32 15.76 7.96 1.89
CA ASP A 32 15.39 8.48 3.21
C ASP A 32 14.09 7.83 3.74
N LEU A 33 13.26 7.24 2.87
CA LEU A 33 12.06 6.48 3.25
C LEU A 33 12.36 5.04 3.69
N ILE A 34 13.51 4.48 3.30
CA ILE A 34 13.82 3.06 3.49
C ILE A 34 14.82 2.77 4.61
N HIS A 35 15.40 3.81 5.22
CA HIS A 35 16.44 3.68 6.25
C HIS A 35 16.02 2.75 7.40
N ASP A 36 14.83 2.95 7.95
CA ASP A 36 14.31 2.19 9.10
C ASP A 36 13.37 1.05 8.69
N LYS A 37 13.32 0.72 7.39
CA LYS A 37 12.38 -0.31 6.91
C LYS A 37 12.92 -1.72 7.14
N LYS A 38 12.01 -2.55 7.66
CA LYS A 38 12.22 -3.99 7.80
C LYS A 38 12.57 -4.63 6.46
N ARG A 39 13.25 -5.78 6.54
CA ARG A 39 13.54 -6.62 5.38
C ARG A 39 12.25 -6.96 4.64
N LEU A 40 12.35 -7.03 3.31
CA LEU A 40 11.26 -7.44 2.45
C LEU A 40 10.80 -8.86 2.81
N VAL A 41 9.49 -9.02 2.93
CA VAL A 41 8.83 -10.32 3.09
C VAL A 41 8.33 -10.73 1.71
N GLU A 42 8.72 -11.91 1.27
CA GLU A 42 8.47 -12.43 -0.08
C GLU A 42 8.11 -13.92 0.02
N VAL A 43 7.52 -14.45 -1.05
CA VAL A 43 7.18 -15.87 -1.16
C VAL A 43 7.70 -16.44 -2.49
N PRO A 44 8.10 -17.72 -2.55
CA PRO A 44 8.45 -18.34 -3.82
C PRO A 44 7.21 -18.49 -4.72
N TYR A 45 7.40 -18.42 -6.03
CA TYR A 45 6.30 -18.54 -7.01
C TYR A 45 5.52 -19.86 -6.93
N THR A 46 6.13 -20.90 -6.37
CA THR A 46 5.53 -22.22 -6.12
C THR A 46 4.83 -22.32 -4.77
N ALA A 47 4.84 -21.27 -3.94
CA ALA A 47 4.14 -21.29 -2.65
C ALA A 47 2.64 -21.50 -2.88
N SER A 48 2.01 -22.25 -2.00
CA SER A 48 0.55 -22.31 -2.00
C SER A 48 -0.05 -20.97 -1.54
N LEU A 49 -1.31 -20.73 -1.88
CA LEU A 49 -2.06 -19.60 -1.35
C LEU A 49 -2.16 -19.66 0.18
N ALA A 50 -2.27 -20.86 0.76
CA ALA A 50 -2.23 -21.06 2.21
C ALA A 50 -0.91 -20.59 2.84
N ASP A 51 0.24 -20.99 2.28
CA ASP A 51 1.56 -20.57 2.76
C ASP A 51 1.71 -19.04 2.68
N THR A 52 1.20 -18.45 1.60
CA THR A 52 1.26 -17.00 1.38
C THR A 52 0.39 -16.24 2.36
N MET A 53 -0.82 -16.73 2.63
CA MET A 53 -1.68 -16.18 3.69
C MET A 53 -1.01 -16.26 5.05
N ASN A 54 -0.35 -17.38 5.37
CA ASN A 54 0.41 -17.51 6.61
C ASN A 54 1.56 -16.49 6.67
N ALA A 55 2.28 -16.25 5.56
CA ALA A 55 3.33 -15.25 5.49
C ALA A 55 2.80 -13.81 5.70
N LEU A 56 1.67 -13.46 5.08
CA LEU A 56 0.98 -12.18 5.25
C LEU A 56 0.58 -11.96 6.72
N LEU A 57 -0.04 -12.98 7.33
CA LEU A 57 -0.48 -12.95 8.73
C LEU A 57 0.69 -12.85 9.72
N ALA A 58 1.69 -13.73 9.59
CA ALA A 58 2.82 -13.82 10.51
C ALA A 58 3.67 -12.54 10.51
N ASN A 59 3.83 -11.92 9.32
CA ASN A 59 4.61 -10.69 9.18
C ASN A 59 3.76 -9.42 9.33
N ARG A 60 2.43 -9.58 9.45
CA ARG A 60 1.45 -8.49 9.49
C ARG A 60 1.66 -7.55 8.30
N VAL A 61 1.67 -8.09 7.08
CA VAL A 61 1.74 -7.33 5.83
C VAL A 61 0.52 -7.66 4.97
N VAL A 62 0.17 -6.78 4.04
CA VAL A 62 -1.04 -6.91 3.19
C VAL A 62 -0.72 -7.21 1.73
N ALA A 63 0.57 -7.28 1.40
CA ALA A 63 1.06 -7.68 0.11
C ALA A 63 2.46 -8.29 0.27
N VAL A 64 2.80 -9.23 -0.60
CA VAL A 64 4.14 -9.83 -0.69
C VAL A 64 4.57 -9.94 -2.15
N PRO A 65 5.82 -9.58 -2.49
CA PRO A 65 6.38 -9.90 -3.80
C PRO A 65 6.56 -11.40 -3.97
N VAL A 66 6.40 -11.85 -5.21
CA VAL A 66 6.58 -13.24 -5.59
C VAL A 66 7.91 -13.41 -6.30
N ALA A 67 8.74 -14.31 -5.79
CA ALA A 67 10.09 -14.56 -6.30
C ALA A 67 10.16 -15.89 -7.09
N ALA A 68 10.80 -15.85 -8.24
CA ALA A 68 11.10 -17.02 -9.07
C ALA A 68 12.61 -17.09 -9.39
N PRO A 69 13.12 -18.24 -9.85
CA PRO A 69 14.48 -18.32 -10.37
C PRO A 69 14.70 -17.31 -11.52
N PRO A 70 15.92 -16.82 -11.74
CA PRO A 70 16.23 -15.97 -12.89
C PRO A 70 15.75 -16.61 -14.21
N GLY A 71 15.23 -15.80 -15.12
CA GLY A 71 14.67 -16.26 -16.40
C GLY A 71 13.23 -16.80 -16.35
N HIS A 72 12.63 -17.01 -15.17
CA HIS A 72 11.23 -17.43 -15.03
C HIS A 72 10.28 -16.23 -15.00
N TRP A 73 10.32 -15.38 -16.02
CA TRP A 73 9.42 -14.25 -16.14
C TRP A 73 8.05 -14.69 -16.66
N ILE A 74 6.97 -14.35 -15.95
CA ILE A 74 5.60 -14.74 -16.33
C ILE A 74 4.82 -13.61 -17.03
N GLY A 75 5.44 -12.47 -17.33
CA GLY A 75 4.76 -11.34 -17.98
C GLY A 75 3.97 -10.44 -17.03
N ALA A 76 3.92 -10.74 -15.73
CA ALA A 76 3.21 -9.93 -14.75
C ALA A 76 4.09 -8.77 -14.24
N GLY A 77 4.12 -7.69 -15.02
CA GLY A 77 4.70 -6.40 -14.62
C GLY A 77 5.52 -5.72 -15.70
N GLY A 78 5.61 -4.39 -15.67
CA GLY A 78 6.40 -3.65 -16.67
C GLY A 78 7.92 -3.65 -16.43
N SER A 79 8.44 -4.38 -15.44
CA SER A 79 9.82 -4.22 -14.95
C SER A 79 10.51 -5.55 -14.63
N MET A 80 11.77 -5.69 -15.06
CA MET A 80 12.61 -6.85 -14.77
C MET A 80 13.44 -6.59 -13.50
N ILE A 81 13.00 -7.16 -12.38
CA ILE A 81 13.54 -6.83 -11.05
C ILE A 81 14.32 -8.02 -10.50
N LEU A 82 15.64 -7.95 -10.58
CA LEU A 82 16.54 -9.02 -10.17
C LEU A 82 17.15 -8.73 -8.81
N GLU A 83 17.15 -9.74 -7.93
CA GLU A 83 18.01 -9.73 -6.75
C GLU A 83 19.25 -10.56 -7.05
N SER A 84 20.42 -9.96 -6.80
CA SER A 84 21.73 -10.53 -7.11
C SER A 84 22.53 -10.76 -5.84
N ASP A 85 23.48 -11.69 -5.92
CA ASP A 85 24.43 -11.91 -4.84
C ASP A 85 25.38 -10.71 -4.68
N LYS A 86 25.57 -10.26 -3.45
CA LYS A 86 26.36 -9.04 -3.16
C LYS A 86 27.85 -9.19 -3.49
N GLN A 87 28.40 -10.40 -3.46
CA GLN A 87 29.83 -10.64 -3.69
C GLN A 87 30.12 -10.97 -5.15
N THR A 88 29.29 -11.82 -5.76
CA THR A 88 29.51 -12.35 -7.10
C THR A 88 28.77 -11.56 -8.19
N GLY A 89 27.76 -10.77 -7.82
CA GLY A 89 26.88 -10.09 -8.76
C GLY A 89 25.93 -11.02 -9.54
N ALA A 90 25.96 -12.32 -9.26
CA ALA A 90 25.13 -13.31 -9.95
C ALA A 90 23.66 -13.16 -9.56
N ALA A 91 22.77 -13.18 -10.55
CA ALA A 91 21.33 -13.14 -10.30
C ALA A 91 20.90 -14.38 -9.49
N ARG A 92 20.21 -14.15 -8.36
CA ARG A 92 19.73 -15.20 -7.46
C ARG A 92 18.27 -15.51 -7.69
N LYS A 93 17.47 -14.47 -7.93
CA LYS A 93 16.02 -14.58 -8.14
C LYS A 93 15.50 -13.35 -8.89
N HIS A 94 14.31 -13.51 -9.43
CA HIS A 94 13.54 -12.51 -10.14
C HIS A 94 12.22 -12.30 -9.39
N TYR A 95 11.85 -11.05 -9.10
CA TYR A 95 10.49 -10.75 -8.67
C TYR A 95 9.56 -10.65 -9.88
N ILE A 96 8.53 -11.49 -9.89
CA ILE A 96 7.66 -11.70 -11.05
C ILE A 96 6.26 -11.10 -10.88
N GLY A 97 6.05 -10.33 -9.81
CA GLY A 97 4.76 -9.77 -9.44
C GLY A 97 4.60 -9.64 -7.93
N MET A 98 3.40 -9.26 -7.50
CA MET A 98 2.98 -9.23 -6.10
C MET A 98 1.67 -9.97 -5.93
N VAL A 99 1.44 -10.50 -4.73
CA VAL A 99 0.13 -10.94 -4.28
C VAL A 99 -0.31 -10.00 -3.17
N THR A 100 -1.47 -9.38 -3.36
CA THR A 100 -2.14 -8.50 -2.39
C THR A 100 -3.26 -9.27 -1.68
N MET A 101 -3.73 -8.73 -0.54
CA MET A 101 -4.95 -9.26 0.09
C MET A 101 -6.13 -9.29 -0.88
N LEU A 102 -6.26 -8.30 -1.78
CA LEU A 102 -7.34 -8.26 -2.74
C LEU A 102 -7.27 -9.40 -3.77
N ASP A 103 -6.08 -9.80 -4.22
CA ASP A 103 -5.91 -10.98 -5.10
C ASP A 103 -6.42 -12.26 -4.44
N VAL A 104 -6.03 -12.46 -3.17
CA VAL A 104 -6.47 -13.63 -2.39
C VAL A 104 -7.99 -13.67 -2.31
N LEU A 105 -8.60 -12.52 -2.01
CA LEU A 105 -10.05 -12.41 -1.82
C LEU A 105 -10.81 -12.59 -3.13
N ALA A 106 -10.33 -11.97 -4.20
CA ALA A 106 -10.90 -12.13 -5.54
C ALA A 106 -10.86 -13.60 -5.97
N HIS A 107 -9.73 -14.28 -5.74
CA HIS A 107 -9.60 -15.72 -5.99
C HIS A 107 -10.60 -16.56 -5.18
N ILE A 108 -10.72 -16.28 -3.87
CA ILE A 108 -11.66 -17.00 -3.00
C ILE A 108 -13.11 -16.77 -3.42
N ALA A 109 -13.48 -15.53 -3.71
CA ALA A 109 -14.83 -15.12 -4.10
C ALA A 109 -15.24 -15.64 -5.48
N GLY A 110 -14.26 -16.00 -6.33
CA GLY A 110 -14.45 -16.39 -7.72
C GLY A 110 -14.80 -15.19 -8.60
N ASN A 111 -14.13 -15.08 -9.75
CA ASN A 111 -14.37 -13.97 -10.68
C ASN A 111 -15.70 -14.12 -11.45
N ASP A 112 -16.18 -15.35 -11.69
CA ASP A 112 -17.35 -15.64 -12.56
C ASP A 112 -18.16 -16.90 -12.20
N ALA A 113 -18.23 -17.31 -10.93
CA ALA A 113 -19.04 -18.48 -10.56
C ALA A 113 -20.51 -18.11 -10.34
N ASP A 114 -21.40 -18.87 -10.98
CA ASP A 114 -22.84 -18.90 -10.70
C ASP A 114 -23.06 -18.94 -9.16
N PRO A 115 -23.99 -18.17 -8.59
CA PRO A 115 -24.21 -18.11 -7.13
C PRO A 115 -24.50 -19.48 -6.49
N ALA A 116 -24.81 -20.50 -7.30
CA ALA A 116 -25.09 -21.87 -6.91
C ALA A 116 -23.84 -22.72 -6.61
N GLU A 117 -22.62 -22.30 -6.98
CA GLU A 117 -21.39 -23.10 -6.83
C GLU A 117 -20.49 -22.69 -5.65
N VAL A 118 -20.94 -21.81 -4.76
CA VAL A 118 -20.17 -21.47 -3.54
C VAL A 118 -20.40 -22.54 -2.46
N ASP A 119 -20.09 -23.80 -2.77
CA ASP A 119 -20.03 -24.85 -1.75
C ASP A 119 -18.71 -24.72 -0.97
N GLY A 120 -18.82 -24.68 0.36
CA GLY A 120 -17.70 -24.49 1.27
C GLY A 120 -16.64 -25.60 1.22
N GLY A 121 -16.89 -26.70 0.50
CA GLY A 121 -15.88 -27.74 0.21
C GLY A 121 -14.77 -27.32 -0.76
N ASP A 122 -14.86 -26.15 -1.40
CA ASP A 122 -13.90 -25.66 -2.40
C ASP A 122 -12.75 -24.83 -1.80
N LEU A 123 -12.86 -24.33 -0.56
CA LEU A 123 -11.82 -23.43 -0.04
C LEU A 123 -10.47 -24.13 0.11
N ASP A 124 -10.44 -25.35 0.65
CA ASP A 124 -9.18 -26.08 0.79
C ASP A 124 -8.49 -26.23 -0.57
N LYS A 125 -9.23 -26.52 -1.63
CA LYS A 125 -8.71 -26.60 -3.00
C LYS A 125 -8.20 -25.25 -3.49
N LYS A 126 -8.99 -24.18 -3.31
CA LYS A 126 -8.59 -22.81 -3.64
C LYS A 126 -7.32 -22.38 -2.90
N MET A 127 -7.10 -22.87 -1.69
CA MET A 127 -5.92 -22.56 -0.88
C MET A 127 -4.67 -23.36 -1.28
N GLN A 128 -4.81 -24.46 -2.02
CA GLN A 128 -3.69 -25.25 -2.54
C GLN A 128 -3.11 -24.72 -3.86
N VAL A 129 -3.73 -23.73 -4.51
CA VAL A 129 -3.20 -23.21 -5.78
C VAL A 129 -1.87 -22.50 -5.58
N SER A 130 -1.03 -22.54 -6.62
CA SER A 130 0.24 -21.82 -6.66
C SER A 130 -0.01 -20.31 -6.72
N VAL A 131 0.74 -19.51 -5.96
CA VAL A 131 0.57 -18.06 -6.00
C VAL A 131 0.84 -17.44 -7.36
N SER A 132 1.68 -18.07 -8.19
CA SER A 132 1.90 -17.64 -9.55
C SER A 132 0.63 -17.58 -10.41
N SER A 133 -0.41 -18.37 -10.09
CA SER A 133 -1.65 -18.39 -10.85
C SER A 133 -2.67 -17.33 -10.42
N ILE A 134 -2.44 -16.64 -9.30
CA ILE A 134 -3.34 -15.60 -8.78
C ILE A 134 -2.78 -14.20 -8.93
N ILE A 135 -1.51 -14.06 -9.33
CA ILE A 135 -0.92 -12.76 -9.67
C ILE A 135 -1.75 -12.17 -10.80
N GLY A 136 -2.17 -10.92 -10.63
CA GLY A 136 -2.96 -10.20 -11.61
C GLY A 136 -4.47 -10.36 -11.47
N HIS A 137 -4.96 -11.04 -10.44
CA HIS A 137 -6.40 -11.07 -10.14
C HIS A 137 -6.95 -9.69 -9.79
N CYS A 138 -6.11 -8.81 -9.25
CA CYS A 138 -6.34 -7.38 -9.15
C CYS A 138 -5.37 -6.60 -10.06
N LEU A 139 -5.74 -5.37 -10.42
CA LEU A 139 -4.92 -4.52 -11.28
C LEU A 139 -3.57 -4.14 -10.63
N GLU A 140 -3.53 -3.97 -9.31
CA GLU A 140 -2.31 -3.61 -8.58
C GLU A 140 -1.25 -4.71 -8.67
N SER A 141 -1.64 -5.98 -8.70
CA SER A 141 -0.72 -7.12 -8.76
C SER A 141 -0.17 -7.40 -10.16
N LEU A 142 -0.78 -6.83 -11.21
CA LEU A 142 -0.28 -6.91 -12.58
C LEU A 142 1.00 -6.12 -12.80
N SER A 143 1.42 -5.26 -11.87
CA SER A 143 2.64 -4.46 -12.04
C SER A 143 3.41 -4.25 -10.74
N LEU A 144 4.62 -4.81 -10.70
CA LEU A 144 5.59 -4.53 -9.67
C LEU A 144 6.44 -3.33 -10.09
N TRP A 145 6.27 -2.22 -9.39
CA TRP A 145 6.99 -0.98 -9.67
C TRP A 145 8.31 -0.90 -8.91
N THR A 146 9.31 -0.28 -9.52
CA THR A 146 10.55 0.11 -8.83
C THR A 146 10.71 1.62 -8.76
N LEU A 147 11.44 2.08 -7.74
CA LEU A 147 11.91 3.46 -7.61
C LEU A 147 13.40 3.44 -7.29
N ASN A 148 14.22 4.14 -8.09
CA ASN A 148 15.62 4.34 -7.77
C ASN A 148 15.76 5.01 -6.38
N SER A 149 16.72 4.56 -5.57
CA SER A 149 16.94 5.09 -4.22
C SER A 149 17.28 6.59 -4.21
N ASN A 150 17.81 7.11 -5.33
CA ASN A 150 18.17 8.51 -5.51
C ASN A 150 17.06 9.38 -6.09
N THR A 151 15.92 8.81 -6.48
CA THR A 151 14.74 9.55 -6.95
C THR A 151 14.30 10.56 -5.88
N SER A 152 13.91 11.76 -6.30
CA SER A 152 13.45 12.79 -5.37
C SER A 152 12.13 12.38 -4.71
N ILE A 153 11.85 12.90 -3.51
CA ILE A 153 10.55 12.67 -2.85
C ILE A 153 9.39 13.24 -3.69
N LEU A 154 9.61 14.31 -4.46
CA LEU A 154 8.58 14.90 -5.32
C LEU A 154 8.21 14.00 -6.50
N ASP A 155 9.21 13.40 -7.16
CA ASP A 155 8.94 12.44 -8.25
C ASP A 155 8.29 11.17 -7.71
N CYS A 156 8.68 10.74 -6.49
CA CYS A 156 8.02 9.65 -5.78
C CYS A 156 6.53 9.96 -5.52
N MET A 157 6.19 11.20 -5.14
CA MET A 157 4.80 11.65 -5.01
C MET A 157 4.04 11.54 -6.33
N GLU A 158 4.65 11.90 -7.45
CA GLU A 158 4.01 11.79 -8.77
C GLU A 158 3.68 10.32 -9.10
N VAL A 159 4.64 9.41 -8.95
CA VAL A 159 4.43 7.98 -9.18
C VAL A 159 3.27 7.45 -8.34
N PHE A 160 3.26 7.74 -7.05
CA PHE A 160 2.19 7.30 -6.16
C PHE A 160 0.84 7.98 -6.41
N SER A 161 0.82 9.22 -6.92
CA SER A 161 -0.41 9.90 -7.31
C SER A 161 -1.13 9.25 -8.51
N LYS A 162 -0.42 8.43 -9.30
CA LYS A 162 -0.94 7.78 -10.51
C LYS A 162 -1.60 6.42 -10.24
N GLY A 163 -1.96 6.13 -8.99
CA GLY A 163 -2.60 4.88 -8.59
C GLY A 163 -1.62 3.74 -8.29
N ILE A 164 -0.33 4.04 -8.15
CA ILE A 164 0.66 3.07 -7.67
C ILE A 164 0.67 3.13 -6.14
N HIS A 165 0.39 2.00 -5.47
CA HIS A 165 0.30 1.97 -4.01
C HIS A 165 1.63 1.57 -3.35
N ARG A 166 2.46 0.82 -4.08
CA ARG A 166 3.68 0.16 -3.57
C ARG A 166 4.74 0.14 -4.65
N ALA A 167 6.00 0.34 -4.25
CA ALA A 167 7.15 0.20 -5.12
C ALA A 167 8.31 -0.47 -4.37
N LEU A 168 9.12 -1.24 -5.07
CA LEU A 168 10.39 -1.75 -4.58
C LEU A 168 11.49 -0.71 -4.78
N VAL A 169 12.37 -0.61 -3.80
CA VAL A 169 13.52 0.30 -3.81
C VAL A 169 14.77 -0.53 -3.58
N PRO A 170 15.75 -0.52 -4.50
CA PRO A 170 17.03 -1.18 -4.29
C PRO A 170 17.82 -0.49 -3.16
N VAL A 171 18.36 -1.27 -2.22
CA VAL A 171 19.12 -0.74 -1.07
C VAL A 171 20.53 -0.29 -1.48
N ASP A 172 21.20 -1.11 -2.28
CA ASP A 172 22.59 -0.90 -2.71
C ASP A 172 22.62 -0.46 -4.19
N SER A 173 21.79 0.51 -4.59
CA SER A 173 21.70 0.90 -6.00
C SER A 173 23.02 1.53 -6.49
N HIS A 174 23.78 0.78 -7.29
CA HIS A 174 24.99 1.28 -7.96
C HIS A 174 24.70 2.16 -9.19
N MET A 175 23.43 2.43 -9.49
CA MET A 175 23.01 3.22 -10.63
C MET A 175 22.91 4.71 -10.25
N GLU A 176 24.06 5.37 -10.15
CA GLU A 176 24.12 6.82 -9.87
C GLU A 176 23.75 7.68 -11.11
N ASN A 177 23.70 7.11 -12.33
CA ASN A 177 23.71 7.89 -13.58
C ASN A 177 22.77 7.42 -14.73
N ILE A 178 21.70 6.65 -14.51
CA ILE A 178 20.83 6.19 -15.62
C ILE A 178 19.37 6.60 -15.39
N SER A 179 18.87 7.46 -16.29
CA SER A 179 17.46 7.82 -16.46
C SER A 179 16.92 7.11 -17.71
N GLY A 180 15.98 6.17 -17.57
CA GLY A 180 15.38 5.42 -18.69
C GLY A 180 14.32 4.42 -18.23
N VAL A 181 13.40 4.04 -19.12
CA VAL A 181 12.10 3.39 -18.80
C VAL A 181 12.13 1.84 -18.84
N GLU A 182 13.25 1.20 -19.20
CA GLU A 182 13.42 -0.25 -18.99
C GLU A 182 14.74 -0.51 -18.26
N LEU A 183 14.65 -0.53 -16.93
CA LEU A 183 15.78 -0.82 -16.06
C LEU A 183 15.67 -2.30 -15.66
N VAL A 184 16.62 -3.12 -16.12
CA VAL A 184 16.99 -4.32 -15.36
C VAL A 184 17.60 -3.82 -14.06
N GLU A 185 16.76 -3.60 -13.06
CA GLU A 185 17.22 -3.23 -11.74
C GLU A 185 17.76 -4.50 -11.09
N SER A 186 19.07 -4.55 -10.93
CA SER A 186 19.79 -5.61 -10.22
C SER A 186 20.35 -5.02 -8.94
N ALA A 187 19.96 -5.58 -7.80
CA ALA A 187 20.44 -5.13 -6.50
C ALA A 187 20.64 -6.31 -5.54
N SER A 188 21.44 -6.10 -4.50
CA SER A 188 21.69 -7.10 -3.46
C SER A 188 20.46 -7.38 -2.59
N SER A 189 19.56 -6.39 -2.47
CA SER A 189 18.30 -6.48 -1.75
C SER A 189 17.41 -5.28 -2.05
N TYR A 190 16.11 -5.44 -1.78
CA TYR A 190 15.10 -4.42 -1.94
C TYR A 190 14.38 -4.09 -0.63
N ARG A 191 13.71 -2.93 -0.61
CA ARG A 191 12.74 -2.52 0.41
C ARG A 191 11.45 -2.10 -0.27
N MET A 192 10.30 -2.40 0.34
CA MET A 192 9.01 -1.95 -0.17
C MET A 192 8.65 -0.60 0.44
N VAL A 193 8.41 0.40 -0.40
CA VAL A 193 7.85 1.71 -0.02
C VAL A 193 6.39 1.76 -0.46
N THR A 194 5.56 2.38 0.38
CA THR A 194 4.13 2.55 0.16
C THR A 194 3.73 4.02 0.24
N GLN A 195 2.55 4.36 -0.28
CA GLN A 195 1.95 5.70 -0.10
C GLN A 195 1.90 6.13 1.37
N MET A 196 1.61 5.20 2.28
CA MET A 196 1.55 5.49 3.71
C MET A 196 2.93 5.81 4.31
N ASP A 197 4.01 5.19 3.83
CA ASP A 197 5.36 5.55 4.27
C ASP A 197 5.69 6.99 3.86
N LEU A 198 5.33 7.36 2.63
CA LEU A 198 5.50 8.72 2.13
C LEU A 198 4.66 9.73 2.95
N LEU A 199 3.40 9.44 3.25
CA LEU A 199 2.57 10.31 4.08
C LEU A 199 3.11 10.48 5.50
N LYS A 200 3.58 9.39 6.13
CA LYS A 200 4.25 9.46 7.44
C LYS A 200 5.51 10.31 7.39
N PHE A 201 6.29 10.18 6.31
CA PHE A 201 7.47 11.00 6.09
C PHE A 201 7.12 12.48 5.89
N LEU A 202 6.12 12.80 5.07
CA LEU A 202 5.65 14.18 4.86
C LEU A 202 5.12 14.79 6.16
N ASN A 203 4.40 14.00 6.97
CA ASN A 203 3.91 14.43 8.28
C ASN A 203 5.07 14.75 9.25
N ALA A 204 6.16 14.00 9.22
CA ALA A 204 7.37 14.32 9.99
C ALA A 204 8.05 15.62 9.53
N HIS A 205 7.76 16.09 8.32
CA HIS A 205 8.27 17.34 7.75
C HIS A 205 7.16 18.41 7.61
N GLU A 206 6.11 18.36 8.44
CA GLU A 206 4.94 19.26 8.33
C GLU A 206 5.28 20.76 8.37
N HIS A 207 6.38 21.12 9.05
CA HIS A 207 6.84 22.50 9.17
C HIS A 207 7.21 23.13 7.82
N GLU A 208 7.72 22.32 6.87
CA GLU A 208 8.03 22.75 5.50
C GLU A 208 6.78 22.82 4.62
N LEU A 209 5.72 22.09 4.98
CA LEU A 209 4.47 21.98 4.23
C LEU A 209 3.36 22.91 4.74
N ARG A 210 3.67 23.79 5.70
CA ARG A 210 2.68 24.61 6.42
C ARG A 210 1.72 25.38 5.49
N GLY A 211 2.22 25.92 4.39
CA GLY A 211 1.40 26.65 3.41
C GLY A 211 0.34 25.78 2.74
N ILE A 212 0.65 24.52 2.45
CA ILE A 212 -0.28 23.57 1.83
C ILE A 212 -1.21 22.97 2.90
N LEU A 213 -0.65 22.59 4.04
CA LEU A 213 -1.38 21.96 5.16
C LEU A 213 -2.44 22.87 5.80
N ALA A 214 -2.30 24.19 5.64
CA ALA A 214 -3.26 25.18 6.11
C ALA A 214 -4.43 25.43 5.13
N ARG A 215 -4.46 24.77 3.98
CA ARG A 215 -5.56 24.91 3.02
C ARG A 215 -6.72 23.96 3.35
N PRO A 216 -7.98 24.39 3.17
CA PRO A 216 -9.15 23.51 3.20
C PRO A 216 -9.05 22.40 2.16
N VAL A 217 -9.54 21.20 2.49
CA VAL A 217 -9.52 20.02 1.59
C VAL A 217 -10.20 20.31 0.25
N ARG A 218 -11.33 21.04 0.25
CA ARG A 218 -12.06 21.41 -0.98
C ARG A 218 -11.24 22.22 -1.98
N GLU A 219 -10.26 23.00 -1.52
CA GLU A 219 -9.44 23.86 -2.38
C GLU A 219 -8.32 23.09 -3.10
N LEU A 220 -8.13 21.82 -2.76
CA LEU A 220 -7.07 20.96 -3.29
C LEU A 220 -7.57 20.04 -4.42
N GLY A 221 -8.85 20.11 -4.79
CA GLY A 221 -9.45 19.19 -5.76
C GLY A 221 -9.50 17.73 -5.26
N ALA A 222 -9.37 17.52 -3.94
CA ALA A 222 -9.31 16.19 -3.32
C ALA A 222 -10.70 15.61 -2.98
N VAL A 223 -11.79 16.34 -3.27
CA VAL A 223 -13.17 15.91 -3.03
C VAL A 223 -13.77 15.43 -4.35
N SER A 224 -14.16 14.16 -4.42
CA SER A 224 -14.85 13.58 -5.58
C SER A 224 -16.36 13.69 -5.41
N ASP A 225 -17.06 14.05 -6.49
CA ASP A 225 -18.52 13.94 -6.58
C ASP A 225 -18.99 12.51 -6.87
N ILE A 226 -18.10 11.66 -7.39
CA ILE A 226 -18.41 10.26 -7.70
C ILE A 226 -17.86 9.42 -6.55
N VAL A 227 -18.76 8.81 -5.78
CA VAL A 227 -18.42 7.93 -4.66
C VAL A 227 -19.12 6.60 -4.85
N PHE A 228 -18.34 5.55 -5.15
CA PHE A 228 -18.85 4.18 -5.16
C PHE A 228 -18.84 3.63 -3.75
N GLY A 229 -19.95 3.06 -3.31
CA GLY A 229 -20.05 2.41 -2.01
C GLY A 229 -20.87 1.13 -2.08
N VAL A 230 -21.02 0.50 -0.92
CA VAL A 230 -21.88 -0.67 -0.71
C VAL A 230 -22.84 -0.38 0.43
N THR A 231 -23.95 -1.11 0.49
CA THR A 231 -24.92 -0.96 1.58
C THR A 231 -24.50 -1.78 2.80
N ASP A 232 -25.05 -1.46 3.97
CA ASP A 232 -24.90 -2.26 5.19
C ASP A 232 -25.47 -3.70 5.07
N LYS A 233 -26.35 -3.94 4.10
CA LYS A 233 -26.91 -5.24 3.73
C LYS A 233 -26.07 -6.02 2.70
N THR A 234 -25.03 -5.41 2.13
CA THR A 234 -24.18 -6.08 1.13
C THR A 234 -23.40 -7.23 1.78
N LYS A 235 -23.33 -8.37 1.10
CA LYS A 235 -22.52 -9.51 1.55
C LYS A 235 -21.03 -9.26 1.32
N VAL A 236 -20.18 -9.84 2.16
CA VAL A 236 -18.72 -9.74 2.04
C VAL A 236 -18.23 -10.21 0.66
N ILE A 237 -18.75 -11.33 0.15
CA ILE A 237 -18.36 -11.87 -1.16
C ILE A 237 -18.68 -10.90 -2.31
N ASP A 238 -19.83 -10.24 -2.25
CA ASP A 238 -20.28 -9.31 -3.29
C ASP A 238 -19.52 -7.98 -3.19
N ALA A 239 -19.22 -7.51 -1.98
CA ALA A 239 -18.33 -6.36 -1.78
C ALA A 239 -16.92 -6.61 -2.34
N ILE A 240 -16.35 -7.79 -2.12
CA ILE A 240 -15.04 -8.18 -2.68
C ILE A 240 -15.09 -8.18 -4.21
N ARG A 241 -16.12 -8.77 -4.83
CA ARG A 241 -16.29 -8.80 -6.28
C ARG A 241 -16.43 -7.40 -6.86
N CYS A 242 -17.25 -6.57 -6.23
CA CYS A 242 -17.45 -5.16 -6.58
C CYS A 242 -16.13 -4.38 -6.54
N MET A 243 -15.40 -4.51 -5.43
CA MET A 243 -14.08 -3.92 -5.25
C MET A 243 -13.11 -4.36 -6.34
N ASN A 244 -13.03 -5.67 -6.64
CA ASN A 244 -12.14 -6.17 -7.67
C ASN A 244 -12.49 -5.64 -9.06
N ARG A 245 -13.77 -5.74 -9.47
CA ARG A 245 -14.26 -5.26 -10.77
C ARG A 245 -14.03 -3.76 -10.97
N ALA A 246 -14.20 -2.96 -9.93
CA ALA A 246 -13.99 -1.52 -9.96
C ALA A 246 -12.55 -1.10 -9.64
N SER A 247 -11.63 -2.05 -9.39
CA SER A 247 -10.25 -1.77 -8.96
C SER A 247 -10.17 -0.86 -7.71
N LEU A 248 -11.06 -1.09 -6.75
CA LEU A 248 -11.14 -0.35 -5.49
C LEU A 248 -10.55 -1.17 -4.35
N ASN A 249 -9.66 -0.56 -3.56
CA ASN A 249 -9.09 -1.18 -2.35
C ASN A 249 -9.94 -0.98 -1.09
N ALA A 250 -10.88 -0.02 -1.13
CA ALA A 250 -11.85 0.22 -0.08
C ALA A 250 -13.12 0.84 -0.63
N VAL A 251 -14.23 0.61 0.07
CA VAL A 251 -15.55 1.20 -0.20
C VAL A 251 -16.18 1.68 1.11
N PRO A 252 -16.83 2.86 1.14
CA PRO A 252 -17.69 3.24 2.24
C PRO A 252 -18.90 2.30 2.31
N ILE A 253 -19.31 1.98 3.53
CA ILE A 253 -20.57 1.30 3.81
C ILE A 253 -21.59 2.37 4.17
N VAL A 254 -22.70 2.41 3.46
CA VAL A 254 -23.79 3.36 3.69
C VAL A 254 -25.06 2.67 4.19
N GLU A 255 -25.86 3.40 4.94
CA GLU A 255 -27.16 2.92 5.44
C GLU A 255 -28.09 2.60 4.25
N SER A 256 -28.67 1.39 4.23
CA SER A 256 -29.70 1.04 3.25
C SER A 256 -31.01 1.77 3.56
N THR A 257 -31.71 2.19 2.50
CA THR A 257 -33.03 2.83 2.62
C THR A 257 -34.12 1.81 2.30
N GLU A 258 -35.18 1.75 3.11
CA GLU A 258 -36.31 0.83 2.86
C GLU A 258 -37.17 1.26 1.66
N ASP A 259 -37.08 2.54 1.26
CA ASP A 259 -37.91 3.14 0.22
C ASP A 259 -37.45 2.84 -1.22
N ILE A 260 -36.28 2.22 -1.39
CA ILE A 260 -35.68 1.92 -2.69
C ILE A 260 -35.34 0.43 -2.73
N GLU A 261 -35.83 -0.28 -3.75
CA GLU A 261 -35.40 -1.65 -4.02
C GLU A 261 -33.98 -1.60 -4.60
N GLU A 262 -32.99 -1.83 -3.74
CA GLU A 262 -31.56 -1.79 -4.09
C GLU A 262 -31.02 -3.20 -4.33
N ASP A 263 -30.29 -3.40 -5.44
CA ASP A 263 -29.46 -4.59 -5.59
C ASP A 263 -28.24 -4.48 -4.67
N HIS A 264 -28.33 -5.11 -3.50
CA HIS A 264 -27.28 -5.12 -2.49
C HIS A 264 -26.01 -5.87 -2.94
N GLY A 265 -26.02 -6.52 -4.10
CA GLY A 265 -24.86 -7.20 -4.69
C GLY A 265 -23.97 -6.32 -5.58
N GLN A 266 -24.31 -5.03 -5.75
CA GLN A 266 -23.61 -4.12 -6.65
C GLN A 266 -23.08 -2.86 -5.96
N LEU A 267 -22.18 -2.15 -6.64
CA LEU A 267 -21.76 -0.81 -6.23
C LEU A 267 -22.90 0.17 -6.47
N ILE A 268 -23.11 1.04 -5.49
CA ILE A 268 -24.10 2.10 -5.53
C ILE A 268 -23.42 3.48 -5.49
N ASN A 269 -24.15 4.52 -5.92
CA ASN A 269 -23.74 5.88 -5.65
C ASN A 269 -23.94 6.19 -4.16
N ALA A 270 -22.85 6.35 -3.45
CA ALA A 270 -22.83 6.65 -2.02
C ALA A 270 -22.85 8.15 -1.71
N LYS A 271 -22.88 9.02 -2.72
CA LYS A 271 -22.97 10.48 -2.53
C LYS A 271 -24.22 10.83 -1.70
N ASP A 272 -24.05 11.73 -0.74
CA ASP A 272 -25.09 12.24 0.15
C ASP A 272 -25.79 11.20 1.04
N ARG A 273 -25.30 9.95 1.06
CA ARG A 273 -25.78 8.89 1.95
C ARG A 273 -25.02 8.89 3.26
N LYS A 274 -25.70 8.46 4.33
CA LYS A 274 -25.10 8.32 5.65
C LYS A 274 -24.12 7.15 5.67
N VAL A 275 -22.84 7.47 5.88
CA VAL A 275 -21.78 6.47 6.05
C VAL A 275 -21.85 5.86 7.44
N VAL A 276 -21.89 4.54 7.50
CA VAL A 276 -21.96 3.75 8.74
C VAL A 276 -20.73 2.87 8.97
N GLY A 277 -19.89 2.71 7.94
CA GLY A 277 -18.72 1.85 7.99
C GLY A 277 -17.76 2.08 6.82
N THR A 278 -16.67 1.34 6.80
CA THR A 278 -15.78 1.20 5.65
C THR A 278 -15.35 -0.24 5.56
N PHE A 279 -15.37 -0.80 4.35
CA PHE A 279 -14.87 -2.13 4.04
C PHE A 279 -13.68 -2.00 3.10
N SER A 280 -12.56 -2.65 3.43
CA SER A 280 -11.30 -2.54 2.70
C SER A 280 -10.57 -3.89 2.64
N ALA A 281 -9.67 -4.02 1.66
CA ALA A 281 -8.77 -5.17 1.57
C ALA A 281 -7.91 -5.33 2.83
N THR A 282 -7.63 -4.22 3.53
CA THR A 282 -6.86 -4.23 4.77
C THR A 282 -7.62 -4.72 5.99
N ASP A 283 -8.97 -4.61 6.02
CA ASP A 283 -9.80 -5.16 7.11
C ASP A 283 -9.63 -6.67 7.25
N LEU A 284 -9.20 -7.31 6.17
CA LEU A 284 -8.98 -8.75 6.10
C LEU A 284 -7.58 -9.16 6.62
N ARG A 285 -6.73 -8.17 6.93
CA ARG A 285 -5.45 -8.39 7.59
C ARG A 285 -5.66 -8.97 8.98
N GLY A 286 -5.04 -10.11 9.25
CA GLY A 286 -5.18 -10.76 10.55
C GLY A 286 -6.44 -11.62 10.66
N CYS A 287 -7.30 -11.66 9.63
CA CYS A 287 -8.45 -12.57 9.59
C CYS A 287 -7.98 -14.00 9.29
N PRO A 288 -8.22 -14.98 10.19
CA PRO A 288 -7.92 -16.37 9.90
C PRO A 288 -8.79 -16.89 8.75
N ILE A 289 -8.22 -17.73 7.89
CA ILE A 289 -8.87 -18.30 6.70
C ILE A 289 -10.22 -18.98 7.03
N PRO A 290 -10.33 -19.82 8.08
CA PRO A 290 -11.62 -20.46 8.40
C PRO A 290 -12.70 -19.46 8.79
N LEU A 291 -12.31 -18.38 9.47
CA LEU A 291 -13.25 -17.32 9.83
C LEU A 291 -13.70 -16.55 8.60
N LEU A 292 -12.76 -16.19 7.72
CA LEU A 292 -13.06 -15.53 6.46
C LEU A 292 -14.11 -16.32 5.67
N GLN A 293 -13.91 -17.62 5.52
CA GLN A 293 -14.83 -18.51 4.82
C GLN A 293 -16.25 -18.45 5.39
N SER A 294 -16.37 -18.59 6.71
CA SER A 294 -17.67 -18.57 7.39
C SER A 294 -18.39 -17.22 7.25
N CYS A 295 -17.66 -16.15 6.90
CA CYS A 295 -18.18 -14.79 6.82
C CYS A 295 -18.42 -14.29 5.38
N LEU A 296 -17.98 -15.00 4.34
CA LEU A 296 -18.17 -14.56 2.95
C LEU A 296 -19.65 -14.30 2.59
N GLN A 297 -20.56 -15.11 3.14
CA GLN A 297 -22.00 -15.00 2.91
C GLN A 297 -22.73 -14.09 3.89
N GLN A 298 -22.03 -13.53 4.88
CA GLN A 298 -22.59 -12.60 5.85
C GLN A 298 -22.51 -11.17 5.34
N ASN A 299 -23.29 -10.29 5.97
CA ASN A 299 -23.26 -8.87 5.68
C ASN A 299 -21.91 -8.26 6.10
N VAL A 300 -21.44 -7.26 5.35
CA VAL A 300 -20.16 -6.58 5.60
C VAL A 300 -20.07 -6.01 7.03
N MET A 301 -21.18 -5.51 7.58
CA MET A 301 -21.23 -4.98 8.95
C MET A 301 -21.04 -6.08 10.00
N ASP A 302 -21.69 -7.23 9.83
CA ASP A 302 -21.55 -8.37 10.74
C ASP A 302 -20.12 -8.91 10.72
N PHE A 303 -19.52 -8.97 9.54
CA PHE A 303 -18.13 -9.36 9.38
C PHE A 303 -17.17 -8.42 10.11
N ILE A 304 -17.30 -7.10 9.92
CA ILE A 304 -16.46 -6.12 10.60
C ILE A 304 -16.64 -6.22 12.12
N HIS A 305 -17.87 -6.38 12.62
CA HIS A 305 -18.12 -6.57 14.04
C HIS A 305 -17.48 -7.85 14.59
N LYS A 306 -17.45 -8.94 13.81
CA LYS A 306 -16.74 -10.17 14.20
C LYS A 306 -15.23 -9.98 14.27
N LEU A 307 -14.64 -9.28 13.31
CA LEU A 307 -13.20 -8.97 13.31
C LEU A 307 -12.78 -8.13 14.53
N CYS A 308 -13.65 -7.20 14.96
CA CYS A 308 -13.42 -6.37 16.13
C CYS A 308 -13.21 -7.16 17.43
N GLY A 309 -13.65 -8.42 17.50
CA GLY A 309 -13.48 -9.29 18.67
C GLY A 309 -12.20 -10.14 18.67
N ILE A 310 -11.36 -10.04 17.63
CA ILE A 310 -10.18 -10.89 17.45
C ILE A 310 -8.93 -10.18 17.98
N ALA A 311 -8.27 -10.77 18.99
CA ALA A 311 -7.05 -10.21 19.58
C ALA A 311 -5.91 -9.97 18.56
N LEU A 312 -5.80 -10.82 17.52
CA LEU A 312 -4.83 -10.66 16.42
C LEU A 312 -5.11 -9.43 15.53
N HIS A 313 -6.38 -9.03 15.41
CA HIS A 313 -6.80 -7.85 14.66
C HIS A 313 -6.49 -6.58 15.46
N GLU A 314 -6.79 -6.57 16.77
CA GLU A 314 -6.41 -5.49 17.70
C GLU A 314 -4.87 -5.31 17.76
N ALA A 315 -4.11 -6.41 17.85
CA ALA A 315 -2.65 -6.38 17.87
C ALA A 315 -2.00 -5.97 16.53
N SER A 316 -2.73 -6.06 15.42
CA SER A 316 -2.28 -5.60 14.10
C SER A 316 -2.37 -4.07 13.95
N GLY A 317 -2.89 -3.37 14.96
CA GLY A 317 -3.10 -1.93 14.92
C GLY A 317 -4.18 -1.52 13.91
N LEU A 318 -5.03 -2.47 13.50
CA LEU A 318 -6.19 -2.20 12.67
C LEU A 318 -7.27 -1.64 13.59
N ARG A 319 -7.58 -0.36 13.37
CA ARG A 319 -8.61 0.33 14.12
C ARG A 319 -9.96 -0.22 13.70
N ASN A 320 -10.88 -0.39 14.65
CA ASN A 320 -12.25 -0.81 14.33
C ASN A 320 -12.90 0.23 13.41
N SER A 321 -13.08 -0.10 12.13
CA SER A 321 -13.69 0.78 11.11
C SER A 321 -15.12 1.20 11.47
N THR A 322 -15.77 0.51 12.41
CA THR A 322 -17.10 0.83 12.95
C THR A 322 -17.09 1.68 14.22
N LYS A 323 -16.01 1.70 15.03
CA LYS A 323 -16.00 2.47 16.29
C LYS A 323 -15.58 3.92 16.10
N GLU A 324 -14.76 4.22 15.09
CA GLU A 324 -14.37 5.60 14.80
C GLU A 324 -14.04 5.78 13.31
N LEU A 325 -15.05 6.18 12.54
CA LEU A 325 -14.92 6.54 11.14
C LEU A 325 -13.95 7.72 10.99
N ILE A 326 -12.95 7.57 10.11
CA ILE A 326 -12.03 8.65 9.79
C ILE A 326 -12.68 9.51 8.72
N THR A 327 -13.39 10.53 9.18
CA THR A 327 -14.06 11.51 8.32
C THR A 327 -13.43 12.89 8.44
N CYS A 328 -13.56 13.68 7.38
CA CYS A 328 -13.28 15.10 7.37
C CYS A 328 -14.36 15.83 6.58
N ARG A 329 -14.53 17.12 6.86
CA ARG A 329 -15.41 17.97 6.08
C ARG A 329 -14.61 18.64 4.97
N PRO A 330 -15.23 19.03 3.84
CA PRO A 330 -14.54 19.79 2.79
C PRO A 330 -13.88 21.09 3.31
N GLU A 331 -14.44 21.67 4.37
CA GLU A 331 -13.96 22.87 5.08
C GLU A 331 -12.75 22.59 5.98
N SER A 332 -12.54 21.33 6.38
CA SER A 332 -11.45 20.96 7.29
C SER A 332 -10.10 21.25 6.65
N LEU A 333 -9.13 21.64 7.48
CA LEU A 333 -7.77 21.87 7.02
C LEU A 333 -7.08 20.53 6.71
N LEU A 334 -6.25 20.49 5.66
CA LEU A 334 -5.50 19.29 5.29
C LEU A 334 -4.65 18.74 6.46
N ARG A 335 -4.10 19.62 7.31
CA ARG A 335 -3.32 19.21 8.49
C ARG A 335 -4.08 18.33 9.47
N GLU A 336 -5.37 18.62 9.67
CA GLU A 336 -6.21 17.87 10.61
C GLU A 336 -6.40 16.44 10.12
N TRP A 337 -6.55 16.31 8.81
CA TRP A 337 -6.68 15.02 8.15
C TRP A 337 -5.37 14.23 8.18
N LEU A 338 -4.24 14.85 7.83
CA LEU A 338 -2.93 14.18 7.89
C LEU A 338 -2.59 13.69 9.31
N THR A 339 -2.96 14.47 10.33
CA THR A 339 -2.79 14.08 11.74
C THR A 339 -3.68 12.88 12.12
N LYS A 340 -4.91 12.82 11.62
CA LYS A 340 -5.80 11.66 11.82
C LYS A 340 -5.23 10.40 11.14
N LEU A 341 -4.69 10.56 9.93
CA LEU A 341 -4.06 9.47 9.18
C LEU A 341 -2.80 8.93 9.85
N SER A 342 -1.92 9.81 10.34
CA SER A 342 -0.65 9.39 10.93
C SER A 342 -0.83 8.58 12.21
N ARG A 343 -1.98 8.74 12.89
CA ARG A 343 -2.40 7.95 14.06
C ARG A 343 -3.04 6.61 13.68
N THR A 344 -3.33 6.40 12.40
CA THR A 344 -3.94 5.19 11.88
C THR A 344 -2.86 4.36 11.20
N THR A 345 -2.80 3.06 11.50
CA THR A 345 -1.68 2.24 11.05
C THR A 345 -1.67 2.11 9.52
N PHE A 346 -2.85 2.07 8.88
CA PHE A 346 -3.05 1.97 7.43
C PHE A 346 -4.42 2.53 6.98
N ILE A 347 -4.42 3.27 5.88
CA ILE A 347 -5.59 3.56 5.02
C ILE A 347 -5.06 3.46 3.60
N GLU A 348 -5.74 2.70 2.74
CA GLU A 348 -5.45 2.64 1.31
C GLU A 348 -6.30 3.70 0.59
N PHE A 349 -5.65 4.50 -0.24
CA PHE A 349 -6.31 5.50 -1.07
C PHE A 349 -6.77 4.83 -2.37
N GLY A 350 -8.08 4.69 -2.55
CA GLY A 350 -8.63 4.35 -3.85
C GLY A 350 -8.49 5.54 -4.79
N SER A 351 -7.60 5.45 -5.78
CA SER A 351 -7.52 6.42 -6.86
C SER A 351 -8.54 6.07 -7.95
N LEU A 352 -9.58 6.90 -8.09
CA LEU A 352 -10.33 7.01 -9.35
C LEU A 352 -9.55 7.97 -10.26
N MET A 353 -8.59 7.43 -11.02
CA MET A 353 -7.99 8.16 -12.14
C MET A 353 -8.77 7.81 -13.40
N ASN A 354 -9.44 8.83 -13.97
CA ASN A 354 -9.98 8.84 -15.31
C ASN A 354 -8.85 8.47 -16.28
N ARG A 355 -8.95 7.31 -16.94
CA ARG A 355 -7.97 6.85 -17.94
C ARG A 355 -8.31 7.46 -19.30
N ASP A 356 -7.69 8.58 -19.62
CA ASP A 356 -7.42 8.94 -21.02
C ASP A 356 -5.98 8.52 -21.35
N TYR A 357 -5.78 7.24 -21.66
CA TYR A 357 -4.59 6.79 -22.36
C TYR A 357 -4.91 6.69 -23.85
N SER A 358 -4.65 7.77 -24.58
CA SER A 358 -4.37 7.67 -26.01
C SER A 358 -2.93 7.16 -26.13
N LEU A 359 -2.79 5.91 -26.55
CA LEU A 359 -1.51 5.35 -26.99
C LEU A 359 -1.05 6.14 -28.22
N ALA A 360 0.17 6.66 -28.17
CA ALA A 360 0.94 7.07 -29.34
C ALA A 360 2.13 6.11 -29.48
#